data_AF-A0A2G1VUE6-F1
#
_entry.id   AF-A0A2G1VUE6-F1
#
_cell.length_a   1.000
_cell.length_b   1.000
_cell.length_c   1.000
_cell.angle_alpha   90.00
_cell.angle_beta   90.00
_cell.angle_gamma   90.00
#
_symmetry.space_group_name_H-M   'P 1'
#
loop_
_entity.id
_entity.type
_entity.pdbx_description
1 polymer ?
#
loop_
_entity_poly.entity_id
_entity_poly.type
_entity_poly.pdbx_seq_one_letter_code
_entity_poly.pdbx_strand_id
1 'polypeptide(L)'
;MKKVLLLFLAPLLMATQCDDEDPIFRTEYFIQNSSSLELVYTSETAGEVVIPVGQSQFIAVNTNSDTFVSPGSVVDEIQLYLEDSSGELVLVYQQQPIDNDVWTFEELETYDAQYTLVITDIQLN
;
A
#
# COMPACT_ATOMS: atom_id res chain seq x y z
N MET A 1 -63.96 -33.39 3.42
CA MET A 1 -63.21 -32.94 2.22
C MET A 1 -62.06 -32.05 2.68
N LYS A 2 -60.83 -32.41 2.29
CA LYS A 2 -59.56 -31.82 2.73
C LYS A 2 -59.37 -30.45 2.06
N LYS A 3 -59.11 -29.38 2.83
CA LYS A 3 -58.56 -28.13 2.29
C LYS A 3 -57.29 -27.81 3.06
N VAL A 4 -56.19 -28.33 2.52
CA VAL A 4 -54.84 -27.85 2.83
C VAL A 4 -54.74 -26.51 2.11
N LEU A 5 -54.73 -25.40 2.86
CA LEU A 5 -54.42 -24.09 2.30
C LEU A 5 -53.00 -23.73 2.73
N LEU A 6 -52.15 -23.54 1.73
CA LEU A 6 -50.74 -23.20 1.82
C LEU A 6 -50.48 -22.06 2.82
N LEU A 7 -49.63 -22.33 3.81
CA LEU A 7 -49.09 -21.33 4.74
C LEU A 7 -47.57 -21.51 4.89
N PHE A 8 -46.88 -21.69 3.76
CA PHE A 8 -45.43 -21.89 3.69
C PHE A 8 -44.77 -20.99 2.64
N LEU A 9 -45.18 -19.71 2.56
CA LEU A 9 -44.52 -18.74 1.67
C LEU A 9 -44.01 -17.48 2.39
N ALA A 10 -43.88 -17.52 3.72
CA ALA A 10 -43.42 -16.36 4.49
C ALA A 10 -41.90 -16.29 4.78
N PRO A 11 -41.09 -17.37 4.84
CA PRO A 11 -39.69 -17.21 5.23
C PRO A 11 -38.72 -16.95 4.06
N LEU A 12 -39.20 -16.83 2.80
CA LEU A 12 -38.30 -16.68 1.64
C LEU A 12 -37.98 -15.24 1.21
N LEU A 13 -38.53 -14.22 1.90
CA LEU A 13 -38.32 -12.80 1.54
C LEU A 13 -37.32 -12.08 2.45
N MET A 14 -36.62 -12.80 3.33
CA MET A 14 -35.61 -12.24 4.25
C MET A 14 -34.17 -12.56 3.82
N ALA A 15 -33.93 -12.78 2.53
CA ALA A 15 -32.60 -13.05 1.99
C ALA A 15 -32.37 -12.19 0.75
N THR A 16 -31.92 -10.95 0.95
CA THR A 16 -31.19 -10.05 0.01
C THR A 16 -31.23 -8.61 0.54
N GLN A 17 -30.76 -8.41 1.75
CA GLN A 17 -30.13 -7.14 2.11
C GLN A 17 -28.71 -7.53 2.54
N CYS A 18 -27.93 -7.98 1.56
CA CYS A 18 -26.52 -7.67 1.61
C CYS A 18 -26.51 -6.18 1.32
N ASP A 19 -26.15 -5.36 2.29
CA ASP A 19 -25.81 -3.97 2.00
C ASP A 19 -24.72 -4.05 0.92
N ASP A 20 -25.06 -3.59 -0.29
CA ASP A 20 -24.06 -3.30 -1.33
C ASP A 20 -23.25 -2.12 -0.77
N GLU A 21 -22.32 -2.39 0.15
CA GLU A 21 -21.30 -1.41 0.47
C GLU A 21 -20.52 -1.18 -0.83
N ASP A 22 -20.48 0.08 -1.27
CA ASP A 22 -19.74 0.46 -2.45
C ASP A 22 -18.31 -0.10 -2.35
N PRO A 23 -17.78 -0.72 -3.43
CA PRO A 23 -16.47 -1.34 -3.37
C PRO A 23 -15.41 -0.31 -2.98
N ILE A 24 -14.61 -0.63 -1.97
CA ILE A 24 -13.55 0.24 -1.48
C ILE A 24 -12.23 -0.21 -2.12
N PHE A 25 -11.63 0.66 -2.95
CA PHE A 25 -10.30 0.45 -3.48
C PHE A 25 -9.27 0.60 -2.35
N ARG A 26 -8.40 -0.38 -2.21
CA ARG A 26 -7.32 -0.42 -1.24
C ARG A 26 -5.98 -0.42 -1.96
N THR A 27 -5.11 0.51 -1.58
CA THR A 27 -3.77 0.65 -2.18
C THR A 27 -2.71 0.59 -1.09
N GLU A 28 -1.76 -0.32 -1.21
CA GLU A 28 -0.57 -0.40 -0.36
C GLU A 28 0.65 0.23 -1.03
N TYR A 29 1.56 0.78 -0.23
CA TYR A 29 2.76 1.45 -0.73
C TYR A 29 4.00 0.82 -0.09
N PHE A 30 4.97 0.45 -0.93
CA PHE A 30 6.20 -0.22 -0.51
C PHE A 30 7.45 0.46 -1.06
N ILE A 31 8.53 0.37 -0.29
CA ILE A 31 9.90 0.63 -0.76
C ILE A 31 10.60 -0.71 -0.88
N GLN A 32 11.08 -1.06 -2.08
CA GLN A 32 11.86 -2.27 -2.31
C GLN A 32 13.34 -1.91 -2.46
N ASN A 33 14.17 -2.44 -1.57
CA ASN A 33 15.61 -2.29 -1.67
C ASN A 33 16.20 -3.36 -2.60
N SER A 34 16.47 -2.97 -3.85
CA SER A 34 17.18 -3.77 -4.85
C SER A 34 18.62 -3.27 -5.08
N SER A 35 19.14 -2.45 -4.16
CA SER A 35 20.52 -1.98 -4.16
C SER A 35 21.45 -3.02 -3.52
N SER A 36 22.75 -2.74 -3.54
CA SER A 36 23.77 -3.54 -2.87
C SER A 36 23.96 -3.19 -1.39
N LEU A 37 23.26 -2.18 -0.89
CA LEU A 37 23.45 -1.61 0.44
C LEU A 37 22.19 -1.77 1.29
N GLU A 38 22.36 -1.92 2.60
CA GLU A 38 21.26 -1.82 3.54
C GLU A 38 20.82 -0.36 3.66
N LEU A 39 19.50 -0.11 3.59
CA LEU A 39 18.95 1.23 3.64
C LEU A 39 18.20 1.44 4.95
N VAL A 40 18.18 2.67 5.45
CA VAL A 40 17.35 3.09 6.58
C VAL A 40 16.31 4.06 6.08
N TYR A 41 15.04 3.72 6.23
CA TYR A 41 13.92 4.61 5.96
C TYR A 41 13.52 5.33 7.24
N THR A 42 13.35 6.64 7.15
CA THR A 42 12.86 7.45 8.26
C THR A 42 11.49 8.01 7.93
N SER A 43 10.54 7.84 8.84
CA SER A 43 9.24 8.51 8.75
C SER A 43 8.84 9.07 10.11
N GLU A 44 8.02 10.12 10.10
CA GLU A 44 7.50 10.70 11.35
C GLU A 44 6.68 9.70 12.16
N THR A 45 6.02 8.74 11.50
CA THR A 45 5.11 7.79 12.15
C THR A 45 5.82 6.56 12.69
N ALA A 46 6.74 5.96 11.92
CA ALA A 46 7.41 4.71 12.28
C ALA A 46 8.81 4.91 12.87
N GLY A 47 9.37 6.12 12.81
CA GLY A 47 10.76 6.37 13.14
C GLY A 47 11.71 5.78 12.09
N GLU A 48 12.85 5.26 12.54
CA GLU A 48 13.87 4.64 11.70
C GLU A 48 13.57 3.15 11.49
N VAL A 49 13.52 2.73 10.23
CA VAL A 49 13.25 1.36 9.83
C VAL A 49 14.31 0.89 8.86
N VAL A 50 15.02 -0.17 9.22
CA VAL A 50 16.02 -0.80 8.36
C VAL A 50 15.31 -1.60 7.27
N ILE A 51 15.73 -1.40 6.02
CA ILE A 51 15.30 -2.13 4.83
C ILE A 51 16.51 -2.94 4.29
N PRO A 52 16.62 -4.22 4.68
CA PRO A 52 17.73 -5.06 4.22
C PRO A 52 17.76 -5.23 2.70
N VAL A 53 18.92 -5.60 2.18
CA VAL A 53 19.11 -5.91 0.76
C VAL A 53 18.12 -6.98 0.28
N GLY A 54 17.42 -6.71 -0.80
CA GLY A 54 16.44 -7.61 -1.41
C GLY A 54 15.10 -7.71 -0.68
N GLN A 55 14.84 -6.83 0.30
CA GLN A 55 13.58 -6.79 1.05
C GLN A 55 12.73 -5.58 0.66
N SER A 56 11.44 -5.67 0.98
CA SER A 56 10.47 -4.59 0.81
C SER A 56 9.94 -4.15 2.17
N GLN A 57 9.75 -2.84 2.32
CA GLN A 57 9.19 -2.22 3.51
C GLN A 57 7.85 -1.57 3.18
N PHE A 58 6.81 -1.95 3.91
CA PHE A 58 5.52 -1.29 3.88
C PHE A 58 5.64 0.12 4.49
N ILE A 59 5.13 1.14 3.82
CA ILE A 59 5.23 2.52 4.32
C ILE A 59 3.88 3.21 4.53
N ALA A 60 2.85 2.83 3.79
CA ALA A 60 1.53 3.44 3.88
C ALA A 60 0.44 2.54 3.27
N VAL A 61 -0.81 2.84 3.62
CA VAL A 61 -2.00 2.30 2.97
C VAL A 61 -3.02 3.42 2.81
N ASN A 62 -3.76 3.40 1.70
CA ASN A 62 -4.87 4.31 1.48
C ASN A 62 -6.09 3.53 0.97
N THR A 63 -7.27 4.02 1.34
CA THR A 63 -8.54 3.53 0.83
C THR A 63 -9.33 4.66 0.18
N ASN A 64 -9.99 4.36 -0.94
CA ASN A 64 -10.77 5.32 -1.70
C ASN A 64 -12.00 4.63 -2.33
N SER A 65 -13.13 5.31 -2.40
CA SER A 65 -14.38 4.74 -2.94
C SER A 65 -14.40 4.66 -4.47
N ASP A 66 -13.54 5.43 -5.15
CA ASP A 66 -13.69 5.69 -6.57
C ASP A 66 -12.55 5.05 -7.39
N THR A 67 -11.30 5.10 -6.90
CA THR A 67 -10.13 4.65 -7.67
C THR A 67 -8.90 4.38 -6.80
N PHE A 68 -7.90 3.67 -7.35
CA PHE A 68 -6.58 3.54 -6.73
C PHE A 68 -5.87 4.90 -6.70
N VAL A 69 -5.27 5.22 -5.55
CA VAL A 69 -4.65 6.52 -5.31
C VAL A 69 -3.16 6.46 -5.65
N SER A 70 -2.63 7.50 -6.31
CA SER A 70 -1.20 7.58 -6.64
C SER A 70 -0.35 7.93 -5.40
N PRO A 71 0.93 7.49 -5.33
CA PRO A 71 1.82 7.71 -4.18
C PRO A 71 1.92 9.17 -3.71
N GLY A 72 2.08 10.13 -4.61
CA GLY A 72 2.25 11.54 -4.25
C GLY A 72 1.00 12.23 -3.69
N SER A 73 -0.13 11.53 -3.58
CA SER A 73 -1.32 12.00 -2.85
C SER A 73 -1.41 11.43 -1.43
N VAL A 74 -0.51 10.52 -1.05
CA VAL A 74 -0.52 9.80 0.24
C VAL A 74 0.78 10.00 1.01
N VAL A 75 1.90 10.08 0.30
CA VAL A 75 3.24 10.24 0.86
C VAL A 75 3.75 11.63 0.46
N ASP A 76 4.24 12.39 1.43
CA ASP A 76 4.77 13.74 1.21
C ASP A 76 6.24 13.73 0.79
N GLU A 77 7.03 12.85 1.39
CA GLU A 77 8.46 12.69 1.12
C GLU A 77 8.93 11.26 1.36
N ILE A 78 10.04 10.90 0.71
CA ILE A 78 10.82 9.70 1.01
C ILE A 78 12.26 10.13 1.25
N GLN A 79 12.83 9.69 2.36
CA GLN A 79 14.25 9.85 2.67
C GLN A 79 14.83 8.49 3.07
N LEU A 80 15.93 8.11 2.41
CA LEU A 80 16.65 6.87 2.71
C LEU A 80 18.11 7.19 3.01
N TYR A 81 18.62 6.49 4.01
CA TYR A 81 19.93 6.71 4.58
C TYR A 81 20.78 5.43 4.54
N LEU A 82 22.08 5.61 4.63
CA LEU A 82 23.03 4.56 5.02
C LEU A 82 23.48 4.84 6.45
N GLU A 83 23.60 3.81 7.27
CA GLU A 83 24.34 3.91 8.52
C GLU A 83 25.84 3.70 8.24
N ASP A 84 26.66 4.67 8.62
CA ASP A 84 28.11 4.57 8.49
C ASP A 84 28.76 3.77 9.63
N SER A 85 30.07 3.57 9.57
CA SER A 85 30.79 2.80 10.60
C SER A 85 30.76 3.41 12.01
N SER A 86 30.38 4.69 12.13
CA SER A 86 30.20 5.40 13.40
C SER A 86 28.76 5.31 13.93
N GLY A 87 27.82 4.77 13.15
CA GLY A 87 26.40 4.82 13.45
C GLY A 87 25.72 6.12 13.03
N GLU A 88 26.36 6.95 12.20
CA GLU A 88 25.74 8.18 11.67
C GLU A 88 24.96 7.86 10.38
N LEU A 89 23.77 8.46 10.26
CA LEU A 89 22.93 8.32 9.08
C LEU A 89 23.33 9.32 8.00
N VAL A 90 23.69 8.81 6.83
CA VAL A 90 24.04 9.58 5.63
C VAL A 90 22.91 9.48 4.61
N LEU A 91 22.30 10.62 4.25
CA LEU A 91 21.23 10.67 3.27
C LEU A 91 21.76 10.27 1.88
N VAL A 92 21.18 9.23 1.29
CA VAL A 92 21.58 8.70 -0.03
C VAL A 92 20.49 8.78 -1.07
N TYR A 93 19.23 8.90 -0.66
CA TYR A 93 18.10 9.10 -1.56
C TYR A 93 17.08 10.02 -0.91
N GLN A 94 16.56 10.96 -1.70
CA GLN A 94 15.48 11.84 -1.29
C GLN A 94 14.52 12.07 -2.45
N GLN A 95 13.23 12.08 -2.15
CA GLN A 95 12.19 12.47 -3.08
C GLN A 95 11.19 13.41 -2.40
N GLN A 96 11.16 14.67 -2.85
CA GLN A 96 10.21 15.68 -2.39
C GLN A 96 10.09 16.79 -3.46
N PRO A 97 8.93 16.96 -4.14
CA PRO A 97 7.72 16.15 -4.01
C PRO A 97 7.92 14.73 -4.55
N ILE A 98 6.98 13.83 -4.23
CA ILE A 98 6.93 12.49 -4.82
C ILE A 98 6.72 12.58 -6.33
N ASP A 99 7.62 11.95 -7.09
CA ASP A 99 7.44 11.69 -8.51
C ASP A 99 6.77 10.33 -8.66
N ASN A 100 5.54 10.31 -9.19
CA ASN A 100 4.77 9.09 -9.37
C ASN A 100 5.33 8.19 -10.48
N ASP A 101 6.11 8.73 -11.43
CA ASP A 101 6.57 8.00 -12.61
C ASP A 101 7.66 6.98 -12.28
N VAL A 102 8.30 7.08 -11.12
CA VAL A 102 9.31 6.12 -10.63
C VAL A 102 8.70 4.99 -9.79
N TRP A 103 7.39 5.02 -9.55
CA TRP A 103 6.69 3.96 -8.82
C TRP A 103 6.08 2.95 -9.79
N THR A 104 6.19 1.66 -9.44
CA THR A 104 5.58 0.59 -10.23
C THR A 104 4.21 0.26 -9.63
N PHE A 105 3.16 0.39 -10.45
CA PHE A 105 1.81 -0.03 -10.10
C PHE A 105 1.58 -1.51 -10.42
N GLU A 106 0.97 -2.23 -9.50
CA GLU A 106 0.51 -3.60 -9.68
C GLU A 106 -0.90 -3.77 -9.13
N GLU A 107 -1.84 -4.16 -10.00
CA GLU A 107 -3.18 -4.58 -9.59
C GLU A 107 -3.11 -6.03 -9.11
N LEU A 108 -3.46 -6.26 -7.84
CA LEU A 108 -3.42 -7.58 -7.19
C LEU A 108 -4.78 -8.28 -7.34
N GLU A 109 -5.86 -7.56 -7.02
CA GLU A 109 -7.24 -7.96 -7.22
C GLU A 109 -8.08 -6.77 -7.71
N THR A 110 -9.36 -7.00 -8.01
CA THR A 110 -10.29 -5.98 -8.56
C THR A 110 -10.29 -4.67 -7.75
N TYR A 111 -10.12 -4.75 -6.43
CA TYR A 111 -10.16 -3.60 -5.52
C TYR A 111 -8.89 -3.48 -4.66
N ASP A 112 -7.84 -4.26 -4.96
CA ASP A 112 -6.59 -4.23 -4.23
C ASP A 112 -5.42 -4.03 -5.19
N ALA A 113 -4.59 -3.04 -4.89
CA ALA A 113 -3.39 -2.76 -5.66
C ALA A 113 -2.22 -2.36 -4.76
N GLN A 114 -1.04 -2.33 -5.35
CA GLN A 114 0.15 -1.82 -4.69
C GLN A 114 0.94 -0.88 -5.61
N TYR A 115 1.64 0.06 -4.99
CA TYR A 115 2.72 0.82 -5.60
C TYR A 115 4.04 0.47 -4.93
N THR A 116 5.06 0.19 -5.74
CA THR A 116 6.41 -0.14 -5.26
C THR A 116 7.43 0.84 -5.81
N LEU A 117 8.15 1.52 -4.92
CA LEU A 117 9.34 2.29 -5.25
C LEU A 117 10.55 1.35 -5.19
N VAL A 118 11.13 1.05 -6.35
CA VAL A 118 12.31 0.18 -6.45
C VAL A 118 13.58 1.02 -6.40
N ILE A 119 14.38 0.81 -5.35
CA ILE A 119 15.67 1.48 -5.16
C ILE A 119 16.79 0.55 -5.61
N THR A 120 17.63 1.03 -6.52
CA THR A 120 18.83 0.37 -7.05
C THR A 120 20.04 1.26 -6.82
N ASP A 121 21.25 0.71 -6.99
CA ASP A 121 22.49 1.47 -6.82
C ASP A 121 22.58 2.72 -7.72
N ILE A 122 21.86 2.77 -8.84
CA ILE A 122 21.87 3.91 -9.78
C ILE A 122 21.20 5.15 -9.17
N GLN A 123 20.24 4.96 -8.26
CA GLN A 123 19.46 6.04 -7.65
C GLN A 123 20.11 6.57 -6.36
N LEU A 124 21.13 5.90 -5.83
CA LEU A 124 21.83 6.30 -4.62
C LEU A 124 22.96 7.27 -4.95
N ASN A 125 23.07 8.34 -4.15
CA ASN A 125 24.14 9.35 -4.26
C ASN A 125 25.46 8.90 -3.63
#